data_AF-A0A087NG35-F1
#
_entry.id   AF-A0A087NG35-F1
#
_cell.length_a   1.000
_cell.length_b   1.000
_cell.length_c   1.000
_cell.angle_alpha   90.00
_cell.angle_beta   90.00
_cell.angle_gamma   90.00
#
_symmetry.space_group_name_H-M   'P 1'
#
loop_
_entity.id
_entity.type
_entity.pdbx_description
1 polymer ?
#
loop_
_entity_poly.entity_id
_entity_poly.type
_entity_poly.pdbx_seq_one_letter_code
_entity_poly.pdbx_strand_id
1 'polypeptide(L)'
;MKVLPEAGLPKGIHQLSDAKDASKNVHPHKHVGQVLHDDGRNVYQFSEGGIVKHSRGIFEKPPVVGKNYEIAYSRGQGKVIGEVSQEQAAKAEQKRSRSI
;
A
#
# COMPACT_ATOMS: atom_id res chain seq x y z
N MET A 1 -19.21 -10.52 -11.67
CA MET A 1 -17.76 -10.50 -12.02
C MET A 1 -17.33 -9.04 -12.09
N LYS A 2 -16.47 -8.56 -11.19
CA LYS A 2 -15.99 -7.16 -11.21
C LYS A 2 -14.68 -7.15 -12.01
N VAL A 3 -14.74 -6.70 -13.26
CA VAL A 3 -13.56 -6.60 -14.14
C VAL A 3 -12.77 -5.38 -13.71
N LEU A 4 -11.57 -5.60 -13.16
CA LEU A 4 -10.63 -4.53 -12.86
C LEU A 4 -9.83 -4.19 -14.14
N PRO A 5 -9.47 -2.92 -14.39
CA PRO A 5 -8.65 -2.48 -15.53
C PRO A 5 -7.26 -3.16 -15.56
N GLU A 6 -6.46 -2.97 -16.61
CA GLU A 6 -5.24 -3.76 -16.92
C GLU A 6 -4.25 -4.00 -15.76
N ALA A 7 -4.15 -3.08 -14.79
CA ALA A 7 -3.29 -3.25 -13.60
C ALA A 7 -4.03 -3.81 -12.35
N GLY A 8 -5.33 -4.12 -12.46
CA GLY A 8 -6.16 -4.55 -11.34
C GLY A 8 -6.57 -3.41 -10.39
N LEU A 9 -6.34 -2.13 -10.73
CA LEU A 9 -6.61 -1.00 -9.85
C LEU A 9 -8.10 -0.59 -9.85
N PRO A 10 -8.68 -0.15 -8.72
CA PRO A 10 -10.02 0.44 -8.73
C PRO A 10 -10.10 1.62 -9.71
N LYS A 11 -11.20 1.72 -10.46
CA LYS A 11 -11.45 2.92 -11.28
C LYS A 11 -11.77 4.10 -10.36
N GLY A 12 -11.11 5.23 -10.56
CA GLY A 12 -11.35 6.44 -9.79
C GLY A 12 -10.21 7.45 -9.92
N ILE A 13 -10.48 8.68 -9.49
CA ILE A 13 -9.44 9.70 -9.31
C ILE A 13 -8.93 9.58 -7.88
N HIS A 14 -7.62 9.38 -7.72
CA HIS A 14 -6.98 9.19 -6.43
C HIS A 14 -6.03 10.35 -6.15
N GLN A 15 -6.37 11.20 -5.18
CA GLN A 15 -5.63 12.41 -4.87
C GLN A 15 -4.38 12.07 -4.04
N LEU A 16 -3.20 12.11 -4.67
CA LEU A 16 -1.93 11.76 -4.00
C LEU A 16 -1.51 12.78 -2.93
N SER A 17 -2.05 14.01 -2.99
CA SER A 17 -1.79 15.07 -2.00
C SER A 17 -2.24 14.70 -0.59
N ASP A 18 -3.28 13.88 -0.47
CA ASP A 18 -3.84 13.42 0.81
C ASP A 18 -3.11 12.18 1.35
N ALA A 19 -2.05 11.73 0.66
CA ALA A 19 -1.32 10.54 1.06
C ALA A 19 -0.61 10.74 2.41
N LYS A 20 -0.92 9.85 3.36
CA LYS A 20 -0.30 9.85 4.69
C LYS A 20 1.12 9.32 4.59
N ASP A 21 2.04 9.98 5.27
CA ASP A 21 3.43 9.53 5.33
C ASP A 21 3.57 8.34 6.30
N ALA A 22 3.88 7.16 5.77
CA ALA A 22 4.04 5.95 6.57
C ALA A 22 5.22 6.06 7.57
N SER A 23 6.23 6.87 7.26
CA SER A 23 7.39 7.05 8.14
C SER A 23 7.11 7.89 9.39
N LYS A 24 6.03 8.68 9.39
CA LYS A 24 5.71 9.58 10.52
C LYS A 24 5.22 8.85 11.77
N ASN A 25 4.72 7.62 11.64
CA ASN A 25 4.28 6.86 12.80
C ASN A 25 5.45 6.06 13.39
N VAL A 26 5.78 6.37 14.64
CA VAL A 26 6.89 5.76 15.39
C VAL A 26 6.56 4.35 15.91
N HIS A 27 5.28 4.03 16.06
CA HIS A 27 4.84 2.73 16.54
C HIS A 27 4.96 1.67 15.43
N PRO A 28 5.29 0.41 15.76
CA PRO A 28 5.31 -0.66 14.77
C PRO A 28 3.94 -0.83 14.12
N HIS A 29 3.91 -0.78 12.79
CA HIS A 29 2.68 -0.95 12.03
C HIS A 29 2.99 -1.54 10.65
N LYS A 30 1.93 -2.00 9.97
CA LYS A 30 2.03 -2.64 8.67
C LYS A 30 1.02 -2.05 7.72
N HIS A 31 1.43 -1.90 6.48
CA HIS A 31 0.59 -1.48 5.37
C HIS A 31 0.53 -2.61 4.36
N VAL A 32 -0.69 -3.07 4.09
CA VAL A 32 -0.97 -4.14 3.13
C VAL A 32 -1.97 -3.60 2.14
N GLY A 33 -1.63 -3.66 0.86
CA GLY A 33 -2.52 -3.22 -0.20
C GLY A 33 -1.84 -2.98 -1.52
N GLN A 34 -2.60 -2.48 -2.48
CA GLN A 34 -2.19 -2.34 -3.86
C GLN A 34 -1.35 -1.09 -4.08
N VAL A 35 -0.26 -1.20 -4.84
CA VAL A 35 0.53 -0.05 -5.28
C VAL A 35 -0.23 0.69 -6.36
N LEU A 36 -0.47 1.97 -6.10
CA LEU A 36 -1.20 2.87 -6.99
C LEU A 36 -0.26 3.58 -7.96
N HIS A 37 0.90 4.05 -7.48
CA HIS A 37 1.82 4.85 -8.29
C HIS A 37 3.24 4.83 -7.72
N ASP A 38 4.24 4.97 -8.60
CA ASP A 38 5.65 5.22 -8.25
C ASP A 38 6.09 6.47 -9.04
N ASP A 39 6.48 7.54 -8.33
CA ASP A 39 6.97 8.78 -8.93
C ASP A 39 8.52 8.84 -9.03
N GLY A 40 9.20 7.75 -8.64
CA GLY A 40 10.66 7.63 -8.59
C GLY A 40 11.29 8.09 -7.27
N ARG A 41 10.57 8.85 -6.43
CA ARG A 41 10.99 9.24 -5.07
C ARG A 41 10.13 8.59 -4.01
N ASN A 42 8.85 8.42 -4.29
CA ASN A 42 7.84 7.89 -3.40
C ASN A 42 7.00 6.83 -4.12
N VAL A 43 6.60 5.84 -3.34
CA VAL A 43 5.65 4.81 -3.75
C VAL A 43 4.35 5.04 -2.99
N TYR A 44 3.26 5.10 -3.73
CA TYR A 44 1.91 5.32 -3.21
C TYR A 44 1.15 4.00 -3.19
N GLN A 45 0.59 3.66 -2.03
CA GLN A 45 -0.10 2.40 -1.79
C GLN A 45 -1.48 2.67 -1.17
N PHE A 46 -2.48 1.88 -1.55
CA PHE A 46 -3.72 1.82 -0.78
C PHE A 46 -3.50 1.11 0.56
N SER A 47 -4.06 1.67 1.62
CA SER A 47 -3.92 1.15 2.99
C SER A 47 -5.16 1.47 3.84
N GLU A 48 -5.11 1.14 5.14
CA GLU A 48 -6.18 1.49 6.08
C GLU A 48 -6.40 3.00 6.12
N GLY A 49 -7.58 3.45 5.70
CA GLY A 49 -7.93 4.86 5.83
C GLY A 49 -7.22 5.78 4.85
N GLY A 50 -6.90 5.26 3.65
CA GLY A 50 -6.55 6.07 2.49
C GLY A 50 -5.30 5.62 1.76
N ILE A 51 -4.66 6.57 1.09
CA ILE A 51 -3.40 6.37 0.40
C ILE A 51 -2.29 6.64 1.41
N VAL A 52 -1.29 5.77 1.43
CA VAL A 52 -0.05 5.97 2.17
C VAL A 52 1.09 6.16 1.17
N LYS A 53 2.03 7.04 1.52
CA LYS A 53 3.26 7.23 0.77
C LYS A 53 4.43 6.60 1.53
N HIS A 54 5.29 5.94 0.77
CA HIS A 54 6.51 5.30 1.22
C HIS A 54 7.70 5.91 0.50
N SER A 55 8.86 5.97 1.15
CA SER A 55 10.11 6.31 0.46
C SER A 55 10.45 5.21 -0.55
N ARG A 56 10.80 5.59 -1.79
CA ARG A 56 11.20 4.64 -2.83
C ARG A 56 12.44 3.82 -2.44
N GLY A 57 13.26 4.35 -1.55
CA GLY A 57 14.49 3.71 -1.05
C GLY A 57 14.27 2.47 -0.17
N ILE A 58 13.05 2.21 0.31
CA ILE A 58 12.77 0.97 1.06
C ILE A 58 12.55 -0.25 0.14
N PHE A 59 12.43 -0.01 -1.17
CA PHE A 59 12.18 -1.03 -2.17
C PHE A 59 13.48 -1.34 -2.93
N GLU A 60 13.94 -2.60 -2.84
CA GLU A 60 15.13 -3.07 -3.57
C GLU A 60 14.98 -2.93 -5.09
N LYS A 61 13.77 -3.12 -5.60
CA LYS A 61 13.39 -3.01 -7.01
C LYS A 61 12.15 -2.13 -7.15
N PRO A 62 11.94 -1.49 -8.32
CA PRO A 62 10.69 -0.77 -8.57
C PRO A 62 9.48 -1.67 -8.29
N PRO A 63 8.54 -1.22 -7.44
CA PRO A 63 7.32 -1.98 -7.21
C PRO A 63 6.46 -1.97 -8.47
N VAL A 64 5.73 -3.06 -8.69
CA VAL A 64 4.82 -3.16 -9.82
C VAL A 64 3.50 -2.50 -9.45
N VAL A 65 3.13 -1.45 -10.18
CA VAL A 65 1.83 -0.79 -10.04
C VAL A 65 0.71 -1.82 -10.28
N GLY A 66 -0.27 -1.85 -9.39
CA GLY A 66 -1.36 -2.82 -9.44
C GLY A 66 -1.10 -4.12 -8.67
N LYS A 67 0.10 -4.35 -8.17
CA LYS A 67 0.38 -5.49 -7.27
C LYS A 67 0.19 -5.10 -5.81
N ASN A 68 -0.14 -6.10 -4.98
CA ASN A 68 -0.26 -5.89 -3.55
C ASN A 68 1.06 -6.17 -2.86
N TYR A 69 1.44 -5.31 -1.93
CA TYR A 69 2.65 -5.49 -1.12
C TYR A 69 2.31 -5.40 0.36
N GLU A 70 3.11 -6.07 1.18
CA GLU A 70 3.16 -5.84 2.62
C GLU A 70 4.43 -5.04 2.95
N ILE A 71 4.25 -3.90 3.62
CA ILE A 71 5.33 -3.02 4.05
C ILE A 71 5.20 -2.84 5.56
N ALA A 72 6.23 -3.21 6.29
CA ALA A 72 6.29 -3.04 7.73
C ALA A 72 7.12 -1.81 8.08
N TYR A 73 6.67 -1.06 9.07
CA TYR A 73 7.38 0.07 9.64
C TYR A 73 7.68 -0.19 11.11
N SER A 74 8.88 0.21 11.54
CA SER A 74 9.28 0.25 12.95
C SER A 74 10.16 1.47 13.16
N ARG A 75 9.80 2.33 14.13
CA ARG A 75 10.54 3.57 14.43
C ARG A 75 10.78 4.45 13.18
N GLY A 76 9.79 4.56 12.30
CA GLY A 76 9.89 5.33 11.05
C GLY A 76 10.70 4.68 9.92
N GLN A 77 11.33 3.53 10.16
CA GLN A 77 12.04 2.76 9.13
C GLN A 77 11.11 1.75 8.48
N GLY A 78 10.90 1.91 7.17
CA GLY A 78 10.08 1.01 6.37
C GLY A 78 10.90 -0.12 5.76
N LYS A 79 10.30 -1.32 5.69
CA LYS A 79 10.85 -2.48 5.00
C LYS A 79 9.74 -3.19 4.23
N VAL A 80 9.98 -3.45 2.94
CA VAL A 80 9.11 -4.30 2.14
C VAL A 80 9.26 -5.74 2.63
N ILE A 81 8.15 -6.34 3.05
CA ILE A 81 8.09 -7.74 3.49
C ILE A 81 7.95 -8.66 2.26
N GLY A 82 7.15 -8.26 1.28
CA GLY A 82 7.00 -8.98 0.01
C GLY A 82 5.75 -8.58 -0.77
N GLU A 83 5.62 -9.12 -1.98
CA GLU A 83 4.35 -9.13 -2.72
C GLU A 83 3.38 -10.10 -2.03
N VAL A 84 2.12 -9.71 -1.88
CA VAL A 84 1.07 -10.54 -1.29
C VAL A 84 -0.02 -10.83 -2.32
N SER A 85 -0.70 -11.97 -2.20
CA SER A 85 -1.80 -12.30 -3.11
C SER A 85 -3.01 -11.39 -2.90
N GLN A 86 -3.90 -11.31 -3.89
CA GLN A 86 -5.17 -10.58 -3.75
C GLN A 86 -6.01 -11.11 -2.59
N GLU A 87 -5.99 -12.41 -2.31
CA GLU A 87 -6.72 -13.00 -1.18
C GLU A 87 -6.12 -12.62 0.17
N GLN A 88 -4.79 -12.49 0.26
CA GLN A 88 -4.11 -12.03 1.47
C GLN A 88 -4.39 -10.55 1.74
N ALA A 89 -4.36 -9.72 0.70
CA ALA A 89 -4.75 -8.31 0.79
C ALA A 89 -6.23 -8.16 1.18
N ALA A 90 -7.13 -8.93 0.57
CA ALA A 90 -8.56 -8.93 0.89
C ALA A 90 -8.83 -9.42 2.32
N LYS A 91 -8.07 -10.39 2.84
CA LYS A 91 -8.17 -10.82 4.25
C LYS A 91 -7.70 -9.74 5.21
N ALA A 92 -6.66 -8.98 4.86
CA ALA A 92 -6.21 -7.83 5.65
C ALA A 92 -7.27 -6.70 5.66
N GLU A 93 -7.99 -6.53 4.55
CA GLU A 93 -9.11 -5.59 4.43
C GLU A 93 -10.37 -6.08 5.19
N GLN A 94 -10.75 -7.37 5.05
CA GLN A 94 -11.93 -7.97 5.72
C GLN A 94 -11.77 -8.16 7.23
N LYS A 95 -10.54 -8.36 7.74
CA LYS A 95 -10.29 -8.37 9.19
C LYS A 95 -10.70 -7.04 9.83
N ARG A 96 -10.74 -5.94 9.07
CA ARG A 96 -11.10 -4.60 9.57
C ARG A 96 -12.59 -4.33 9.54
N SER A 97 -13.30 -4.79 8.51
CA SER A 97 -14.76 -4.63 8.45
C SER A 97 -15.50 -5.42 9.55
N ARG A 98 -14.81 -6.34 10.25
CA ARG A 98 -15.34 -7.11 11.38
C ARG A 98 -14.93 -6.57 12.76
N SER A 99 -14.13 -5.52 12.84
CA SER A 99 -13.66 -4.94 14.12
C SER A 99 -14.36 -3.62 14.47
N ILE A 100 -15.51 -3.33 13.84
CA ILE A 100 -16.43 -2.24 14.17
C ILE A 100 -17.68 -2.86 14.78
#